data_AF-A0AAI9YF93-F1
#
_entry.id   AF-A0AAI9YF93-F1
#
_cell.length_a   1.000
_cell.length_b   1.000
_cell.length_c   1.000
_cell.angle_alpha   90.00
_cell.angle_beta   90.00
_cell.angle_gamma   90.00
#
_symmetry.space_group_name_H-M   'P 1'
#
loop_
_entity.id
_entity.type
_entity.pdbx_description
1 polymer ?
#
loop_
_entity_poly.entity_id
_entity_poly.type
_entity_poly.pdbx_seq_one_letter_code
_entity_poly.pdbx_strand_id
1 'polypeptide(L)'
;MVSDYASLPPLPAEGGNDGVPATDITRETKMIGSIRTTTVSAWGLSIGYKLRSDCWGKGYATRTITAFLDMYWSRMRLAPRRDMVVVPEVRSSATGGQSKQGDDGAHASSAGDLDPGLQIKGNGATAATRGAESNDDDGDQIEITHLIAQVDLENVGSMRVCEKCGGRLVAVEKECIKVWRFAEMRDMAVWRFDKPSDSVSSQA
;
A
#
# COMPACT_ATOMS: atom_id res chain seq x y z
N MET A 1 24.61 3.29 -82.06
CA MET A 1 25.29 2.03 -82.44
C MET A 1 24.80 0.96 -81.49
N VAL A 2 24.28 -0.12 -82.09
CA VAL A 2 23.67 -1.31 -81.47
C VAL A 2 24.80 -2.31 -81.10
N SER A 3 24.44 -3.36 -80.35
CA SER A 3 25.14 -4.66 -80.16
C SER A 3 26.11 -4.74 -78.98
N ASP A 4 26.21 -5.83 -78.21
CA ASP A 4 25.61 -7.18 -78.22
C ASP A 4 25.83 -7.80 -76.82
N TYR A 5 24.97 -8.72 -76.38
CA TYR A 5 25.28 -10.16 -76.16
C TYR A 5 24.23 -10.82 -75.27
N ALA A 6 23.61 -11.87 -75.82
CA ALA A 6 22.86 -12.86 -75.06
C ALA A 6 23.77 -14.04 -74.70
N SER A 7 23.57 -14.62 -73.50
CA SER A 7 23.86 -16.03 -73.18
C SER A 7 23.04 -16.46 -71.95
N LEU A 8 22.29 -17.56 -72.07
CA LEU A 8 21.50 -18.25 -71.03
C LEU A 8 22.31 -19.46 -70.46
N PRO A 9 21.76 -20.31 -69.54
CA PRO A 9 21.72 -20.22 -68.08
C PRO A 9 22.53 -21.38 -67.41
N PRO A 10 22.55 -21.52 -66.06
CA PRO A 10 21.76 -22.62 -65.48
C PRO A 10 21.20 -22.37 -64.05
N LEU A 11 19.99 -22.88 -63.78
CA LEU A 11 19.56 -23.35 -62.44
C LEU A 11 20.09 -24.80 -62.25
N PRO A 12 20.10 -25.43 -61.05
CA PRO A 12 19.65 -25.00 -59.72
C PRO A 12 20.67 -25.27 -58.59
N ALA A 13 20.39 -24.82 -57.37
CA ALA A 13 20.68 -25.61 -56.17
C ALA A 13 19.69 -25.22 -55.07
N GLU A 14 18.83 -26.18 -54.74
CA GLU A 14 18.02 -26.15 -53.54
C GLU A 14 18.90 -25.98 -52.31
N GLY A 15 18.49 -25.06 -51.46
CA GLY A 15 19.00 -24.87 -50.12
C GLY A 15 17.92 -24.16 -49.34
N GLY A 16 16.79 -24.86 -49.13
CA GLY A 16 15.72 -24.44 -48.26
C GLY A 16 16.26 -24.27 -46.83
N ASN A 17 16.77 -23.09 -46.52
CA ASN A 17 16.68 -22.57 -45.18
C ASN A 17 15.36 -21.83 -45.14
N ASP A 18 14.34 -22.50 -44.60
CA ASP A 18 13.20 -21.86 -43.98
C ASP A 18 13.73 -20.80 -43.04
N GLY A 19 13.83 -19.58 -43.56
CA GLY A 19 13.96 -18.37 -42.77
C GLY A 19 12.66 -18.23 -42.00
N VAL A 20 12.52 -19.00 -40.93
CA VAL A 20 11.66 -18.62 -39.82
C VAL A 20 12.24 -17.29 -39.37
N PRO A 21 11.56 -16.15 -39.60
CA PRO A 21 11.99 -14.94 -38.95
C PRO A 21 11.86 -15.26 -37.46
N ALA A 22 12.99 -15.34 -36.77
CA ALA A 22 13.00 -15.22 -35.33
C ALA A 22 12.31 -13.89 -35.05
N THR A 23 11.01 -13.95 -34.75
CA THR A 23 10.25 -12.82 -34.25
C THR A 23 10.87 -12.53 -32.91
N ASP A 24 11.88 -11.67 -32.95
CA ASP A 24 12.51 -11.09 -31.80
C ASP A 24 11.46 -10.15 -31.20
N ILE A 25 10.52 -10.73 -30.46
CA ILE A 25 9.54 -9.98 -29.69
C ILE A 25 10.34 -9.39 -28.53
N THR A 26 11.09 -8.32 -28.79
CA THR A 26 11.56 -7.39 -27.78
C THR A 26 10.30 -6.81 -27.15
N ARG A 27 9.75 -7.51 -26.16
CA ARG A 27 8.60 -7.06 -25.38
C ARG A 27 9.07 -5.87 -24.57
N GLU A 28 8.88 -4.69 -25.13
CA GLU A 28 9.16 -3.43 -24.46
C GLU A 28 8.46 -3.44 -23.09
N THR A 29 9.25 -3.38 -22.03
CA THR A 29 8.71 -3.39 -20.67
C THR A 29 8.15 -2.01 -20.37
N LYS A 30 6.83 -1.93 -20.21
CA LYS A 30 6.13 -0.67 -19.95
C LYS A 30 5.80 -0.53 -18.46
N MET A 31 6.13 0.62 -17.87
CA MET A 31 5.69 0.95 -16.51
C MET A 31 4.18 1.29 -16.50
N ILE A 32 3.40 0.52 -15.75
CA ILE A 32 1.92 0.64 -15.72
C ILE A 32 1.36 1.23 -14.42
N GLY A 33 2.20 1.43 -13.40
CA GLY A 33 1.81 1.98 -12.12
C GLY A 33 2.84 1.77 -11.02
N SER A 34 2.43 1.99 -9.78
CA SER A 34 3.26 1.80 -8.59
C SER A 34 2.45 1.24 -7.42
N ILE A 35 3.15 0.49 -6.56
CA ILE A 35 2.65 -0.02 -5.28
C ILE A 35 3.68 0.33 -4.21
N ARG A 36 3.23 0.72 -3.02
CA ARG A 36 4.11 1.11 -1.92
C ARG A 36 3.43 0.95 -0.58
N THR A 37 4.24 0.79 0.46
CA THR A 37 3.83 1.16 1.81
C THR A 37 3.91 2.67 1.95
N THR A 38 3.02 3.26 2.75
CA THR A 38 2.91 4.71 2.94
C THR A 38 3.04 5.04 4.43
N THR A 39 2.10 5.79 4.97
CA THR A 39 2.15 6.29 6.34
C THR A 39 1.68 5.22 7.31
N VAL A 40 2.25 5.21 8.51
CA VAL A 40 1.69 4.45 9.62
C VAL A 40 0.48 5.20 10.17
N SER A 41 -0.55 4.45 10.53
CA SER A 41 -1.79 4.95 11.11
C SER A 41 -2.05 4.25 12.44
N ALA A 42 -3.11 4.66 13.15
CA ALA A 42 -3.63 3.94 14.30
C ALA A 42 -3.93 2.45 14.02
N TRP A 43 -4.18 2.11 12.76
CA TRP A 43 -4.48 0.75 12.32
C TRP A 43 -3.24 -0.06 11.92
N GLY A 44 -2.07 0.57 11.75
CA GLY A 44 -0.87 -0.06 11.22
C GLY A 44 -0.32 0.60 9.96
N LEU A 45 0.66 -0.06 9.33
CA LEU A 45 1.34 0.46 8.14
C LEU A 45 0.46 0.35 6.90
N SER A 46 0.28 1.47 6.21
CA SER A 46 -0.62 1.53 5.07
C SER A 46 0.02 1.01 3.78
N ILE A 47 -0.72 0.25 2.97
CA ILE A 47 -0.39 -0.15 1.60
C ILE A 47 -1.29 0.60 0.62
N GLY A 48 -0.72 1.03 -0.51
CA GLY A 48 -1.48 1.68 -1.57
C GLY A 48 -0.87 1.46 -2.95
N TYR A 49 -1.70 1.57 -3.98
CA TYR A 49 -1.29 1.44 -5.36
C TYR A 49 -1.95 2.50 -6.24
N LYS A 50 -1.32 2.77 -7.39
CA LYS A 50 -1.90 3.56 -8.49
C LYS A 50 -1.54 2.90 -9.81
N LEU A 51 -2.54 2.74 -10.67
CA LEU A 51 -2.36 2.22 -12.03
C LEU A 51 -2.84 3.23 -13.05
N ARG A 52 -2.21 3.24 -14.23
CA ARG A 52 -2.72 3.95 -15.40
C ARG A 52 -4.13 3.47 -15.75
N SER A 53 -4.97 4.39 -16.21
CA SER A 53 -6.38 4.10 -16.54
C SER A 53 -6.55 3.10 -17.68
N ASP A 54 -5.67 3.11 -18.68
CA ASP A 54 -5.63 2.14 -19.78
C ASP A 54 -5.33 0.70 -19.32
N CYS A 55 -4.96 0.52 -18.06
CA CYS A 55 -4.64 -0.76 -17.43
C CYS A 55 -5.72 -1.25 -16.45
N TRP A 56 -6.80 -0.48 -16.24
CA TRP A 56 -7.88 -0.86 -15.33
C TRP A 56 -8.72 -2.03 -15.88
N GLY A 57 -9.36 -2.79 -14.99
CA GLY A 57 -10.22 -3.93 -15.37
C GLY A 57 -9.49 -5.17 -15.90
N LYS A 58 -8.17 -5.10 -16.13
CA LYS A 58 -7.36 -6.21 -16.69
C LYS A 58 -6.75 -7.14 -15.64
N GLY A 59 -7.09 -6.97 -14.36
CA GLY A 59 -6.58 -7.79 -13.25
C GLY A 59 -5.16 -7.44 -12.76
N TYR A 60 -4.50 -6.44 -13.36
CA TYR A 60 -3.14 -6.05 -12.95
C TYR A 60 -3.05 -5.65 -11.48
N ALA A 61 -4.02 -4.89 -10.95
CA ALA A 61 -4.02 -4.47 -9.54
C ALA A 61 -4.00 -5.67 -8.58
N THR A 62 -4.89 -6.64 -8.81
CA THR A 62 -4.95 -7.87 -8.01
C THR A 62 -3.63 -8.62 -8.07
N ARG A 63 -3.09 -8.84 -9.28
CA ARG A 63 -1.82 -9.56 -9.45
C ARG A 63 -0.65 -8.82 -8.80
N THR A 64 -0.60 -7.50 -8.90
CA THR A 64 0.44 -6.67 -8.28
C THR A 64 0.35 -6.69 -6.76
N ILE A 65 -0.85 -6.57 -6.18
CA ILE A 65 -1.00 -6.62 -4.71
C ILE A 65 -0.65 -8.01 -4.19
N THR A 66 -1.14 -9.09 -4.80
CA THR A 66 -0.79 -10.45 -4.39
C THR A 66 0.73 -10.66 -4.43
N ALA A 67 1.37 -10.36 -5.56
CA ALA A 67 2.82 -10.50 -5.67
C ALA A 67 3.58 -9.60 -4.67
N PHE A 68 3.08 -8.39 -4.42
CA PHE A 68 3.67 -7.50 -3.42
C PHE A 68 3.57 -8.10 -2.01
N LEU A 69 2.41 -8.62 -1.60
CA LEU A 69 2.22 -9.24 -0.29
C LEU A 69 3.14 -10.45 -0.13
N ASP A 70 3.22 -11.33 -1.14
CA ASP A 70 4.13 -12.49 -1.13
C ASP A 70 5.59 -12.05 -0.93
N MET A 71 6.04 -11.05 -1.70
CA MET A 71 7.39 -10.51 -1.56
C MET A 71 7.59 -9.75 -0.23
N TYR A 72 6.59 -9.03 0.24
CA TYR A 72 6.68 -8.21 1.45
C TYR A 72 6.86 -9.09 2.68
N TRP A 73 6.07 -10.17 2.77
CA TRP A 73 6.09 -11.14 3.86
C TRP A 73 7.18 -12.21 3.75
N SER A 74 7.81 -12.37 2.58
CA SER A 74 9.00 -13.23 2.43
C SER A 74 10.21 -12.78 3.27
N ARG A 75 10.15 -11.58 3.85
CA ARG A 75 11.20 -11.01 4.70
C ARG A 75 10.61 -10.60 6.03
N MET A 76 11.38 -10.76 7.10
CA MET A 76 11.03 -10.16 8.40
C MET A 76 10.97 -8.64 8.26
N ARG A 77 9.91 -8.04 8.78
CA ARG A 77 9.67 -6.59 8.69
C ARG A 77 9.59 -6.04 10.10
N LEU A 78 10.59 -5.24 10.44
CA LEU A 78 10.66 -4.53 11.71
C LEU A 78 10.41 -3.04 11.45
N ALA A 79 9.69 -2.39 12.36
CA ALA A 79 9.54 -0.95 12.40
C ALA A 79 9.85 -0.44 13.80
N PRO A 80 10.35 0.80 13.94
CA PRO A 80 10.45 1.44 15.24
C PRO A 80 9.08 1.50 15.91
N ARG A 81 9.00 1.14 17.19
CA ARG A 81 7.76 1.10 17.97
C ARG A 81 7.11 2.46 18.07
N ARG A 82 7.91 3.53 18.15
CA ARG A 82 7.43 4.92 18.09
C ARG A 82 6.60 5.25 16.85
N ASP A 83 6.83 4.52 15.75
CA ASP A 83 6.11 4.74 14.50
C ASP A 83 4.84 3.87 14.40
N MET A 84 4.65 2.90 15.30
CA MET A 84 3.57 1.91 15.24
C MET A 84 2.60 2.04 16.43
N VAL A 85 1.36 2.44 16.14
CA VAL A 85 0.27 2.38 17.11
C VAL A 85 -0.38 1.00 17.00
N VAL A 86 -0.14 0.14 17.99
CA VAL A 86 -0.83 -1.16 18.09
C VAL A 86 -2.12 -0.94 18.86
N VAL A 87 -3.26 -0.86 18.16
CA VAL A 87 -4.57 -0.94 18.82
C VAL A 87 -4.83 -2.42 19.12
N PRO A 88 -5.02 -2.82 20.40
CA PRO A 88 -5.43 -4.18 20.73
C PRO A 88 -6.76 -4.50 20.07
N GLU A 89 -6.83 -5.67 19.45
CA GLU A 89 -8.02 -6.18 18.77
C GLU A 89 -9.25 -6.09 19.68
N VAL A 90 -10.23 -5.27 19.29
CA VAL A 90 -11.52 -5.17 19.98
C VAL A 90 -12.25 -6.48 19.77
N ARG A 91 -12.22 -7.35 20.79
CA ARG A 91 -13.12 -8.51 20.86
C ARG A 91 -14.54 -7.99 20.69
N SER A 92 -15.20 -8.42 19.61
CA SER A 92 -16.61 -8.14 19.39
C SER A 92 -17.42 -8.79 20.51
N SER A 93 -17.70 -8.06 21.58
CA SER A 93 -18.72 -8.43 22.56
C SER A 93 -20.09 -8.07 21.99
N ALA A 94 -20.63 -8.99 21.21
CA ALA A 94 -22.06 -9.06 20.95
C ALA A 94 -22.76 -9.49 22.25
N THR A 95 -23.28 -8.52 23.00
CA THR A 95 -24.32 -8.77 24.02
C THR A 95 -25.16 -7.52 24.24
N GLY A 96 -26.45 -7.65 23.91
CA GLY A 96 -27.55 -7.20 24.76
C GLY A 96 -27.86 -5.71 24.77
N GLY A 97 -28.93 -5.33 24.06
CA GLY A 97 -29.51 -4.01 24.19
C GLY A 97 -30.14 -3.74 25.56
N GLN A 98 -30.25 -2.47 25.90
CA GLN A 98 -31.36 -1.94 26.67
C GLN A 98 -31.50 -0.44 26.43
N SER A 99 -32.70 -0.07 26.01
CA SER A 99 -33.24 1.28 25.88
C SER A 99 -33.68 1.83 27.25
N LYS A 100 -33.40 3.11 27.51
CA LYS A 100 -34.09 4.06 28.44
C LYS A 100 -33.36 5.42 28.30
N GLN A 101 -33.89 6.46 27.68
CA GLN A 101 -34.99 7.38 28.05
C GLN A 101 -34.65 8.36 29.18
N GLY A 102 -34.83 9.67 28.91
CA GLY A 102 -34.81 10.81 29.85
C GLY A 102 -33.64 11.77 29.58
N ASP A 103 -33.73 12.97 28.98
CA ASP A 103 -34.58 14.17 29.13
C ASP A 103 -33.84 15.32 29.83
N ASP A 104 -33.96 16.50 29.20
CA ASP A 104 -33.73 17.89 29.62
C ASP A 104 -32.48 18.37 30.42
N GLY A 105 -31.99 19.56 30.01
CA GLY A 105 -31.34 20.49 30.94
C GLY A 105 -30.18 21.32 30.38
N ALA A 106 -30.48 22.38 29.64
CA ALA A 106 -29.54 23.48 29.36
C ALA A 106 -29.26 24.31 30.62
N HIS A 107 -28.01 24.72 30.85
CA HIS A 107 -27.67 26.01 31.49
C HIS A 107 -26.25 26.45 31.13
N ALA A 108 -26.16 27.69 30.64
CA ALA A 108 -24.96 28.50 30.48
C ALA A 108 -24.27 28.71 31.85
N SER A 109 -22.97 28.97 31.97
CA SER A 109 -22.26 30.16 31.50
C SER A 109 -20.86 30.17 32.16
N SER A 110 -19.86 30.75 31.52
CA SER A 110 -19.02 31.84 32.08
C SER A 110 -17.63 31.87 31.47
N ALA A 111 -17.21 33.09 31.17
CA ALA A 111 -15.99 33.54 30.52
C ALA A 111 -14.75 33.54 31.45
N GLY A 112 -13.58 33.73 30.81
CA GLY A 112 -12.27 33.98 31.42
C GLY A 112 -11.18 33.33 30.55
N ASP A 113 -10.75 33.89 29.43
CA ASP A 113 -9.89 35.08 29.23
C ASP A 113 -8.39 34.80 29.47
N LEU A 114 -7.56 35.33 28.55
CA LEU A 114 -6.09 35.49 28.51
C LEU A 114 -5.18 34.43 27.83
N ASP A 115 -4.77 34.75 26.60
CA ASP A 115 -3.48 34.49 25.91
C ASP A 115 -2.57 35.76 26.13
N PRO A 116 -1.27 35.91 25.73
CA PRO A 116 -0.25 35.00 25.20
C PRO A 116 1.16 35.12 25.87
N GLY A 117 2.11 34.25 25.50
CA GLY A 117 3.50 34.37 25.98
C GLY A 117 4.56 33.59 25.18
N LEU A 118 5.02 34.19 24.08
CA LEU A 118 6.26 33.85 23.35
C LEU A 118 7.49 33.81 24.26
N GLN A 119 8.33 32.77 24.16
CA GLN A 119 9.79 32.92 24.32
C GLN A 119 10.59 32.04 23.34
N ILE A 120 11.35 32.73 22.49
CA ILE A 120 12.45 32.26 21.66
C ILE A 120 13.76 32.60 22.39
N LYS A 121 14.63 31.60 22.63
CA LYS A 121 16.10 31.70 22.78
C LYS A 121 16.63 30.31 23.17
N GLY A 122 17.77 29.79 22.71
CA GLY A 122 18.86 30.31 21.91
C GLY A 122 19.97 29.24 21.86
N ASN A 123 20.87 29.39 20.89
CA ASN A 123 21.99 28.51 20.57
C ASN A 123 22.93 28.16 21.75
N GLY A 124 23.53 26.98 21.70
CA GLY A 124 24.73 26.62 22.44
C GLY A 124 25.40 25.37 21.85
N ALA A 125 26.42 25.57 21.03
CA ALA A 125 27.30 24.51 20.54
C ALA A 125 28.51 24.39 21.47
N THR A 126 28.83 23.18 21.95
CA THR A 126 30.19 22.81 22.37
C THR A 126 30.43 21.31 22.29
N ALA A 127 31.48 20.99 21.52
CA ALA A 127 32.56 20.04 21.77
C ALA A 127 32.26 18.54 21.99
N ALA A 128 32.83 17.79 21.04
CA ALA A 128 33.15 16.38 21.03
C ALA A 128 33.61 15.78 22.38
N THR A 129 33.09 14.59 22.67
CA THR A 129 33.81 13.56 23.44
C THR A 129 33.57 12.24 22.72
N ARG A 130 34.67 11.62 22.26
CA ARG A 130 34.70 10.22 21.80
C ARG A 130 34.40 9.32 22.99
N GLY A 131 33.30 8.59 22.92
CA GLY A 131 32.99 7.44 23.76
C GLY A 131 32.36 6.39 22.87
N ALA A 132 32.79 5.14 22.98
CA ALA A 132 32.33 4.04 22.17
C ALA A 132 30.81 3.84 22.31
N GLU A 133 30.06 4.12 21.25
CA GLU A 133 28.63 3.81 21.17
C GLU A 133 28.48 2.34 20.78
N SER A 134 28.40 1.46 21.78
CA SER A 134 27.61 0.25 21.64
C SER A 134 26.15 0.69 21.55
N ASN A 135 25.66 0.94 20.34
CA ASN A 135 24.25 1.20 20.08
C ASN A 135 23.45 -0.09 20.24
N ASP A 136 23.21 -0.47 21.50
CA ASP A 136 22.16 -1.40 21.91
C ASP A 136 20.79 -0.69 21.77
N ASP A 137 20.44 -0.32 20.53
CA ASP A 137 19.10 0.20 20.13
C ASP A 137 18.27 -0.90 19.46
N ASP A 138 18.49 -2.15 19.86
CA ASP A 138 17.77 -3.34 19.34
C ASP A 138 16.43 -3.56 20.04
N GLY A 139 16.12 -2.77 21.08
CA GLY A 139 14.97 -2.97 21.96
C GLY A 139 13.66 -2.26 21.56
N ASP A 140 13.69 -1.32 20.59
CA ASP A 140 12.50 -0.53 20.22
C ASP A 140 11.93 -0.89 18.85
N GLN A 141 12.27 -2.05 18.30
CA GLN A 141 11.71 -2.53 17.04
C GLN A 141 10.56 -3.52 17.28
N ILE A 142 9.45 -3.31 16.57
CA ILE A 142 8.29 -4.19 16.56
C ILE A 142 8.14 -4.84 15.18
N GLU A 143 7.81 -6.12 15.18
CA GLU A 143 7.46 -6.84 13.96
C GLU A 143 6.13 -6.34 13.38
N ILE A 144 6.14 -6.03 12.09
CA ILE A 144 4.94 -5.72 11.32
C ILE A 144 4.20 -7.04 11.05
N THR A 145 3.06 -7.22 11.71
CA THR A 145 2.22 -8.41 11.58
C THR A 145 1.12 -8.28 10.52
N HIS A 146 0.85 -7.07 10.05
CA HIS A 146 -0.20 -6.81 9.07
C HIS A 146 0.02 -5.47 8.34
N LEU A 147 -0.64 -5.31 7.19
CA LEU A 147 -0.75 -4.06 6.43
C LEU A 147 -2.20 -3.61 6.36
N ILE A 148 -2.40 -2.30 6.19
CA ILE A 148 -3.73 -1.69 6.10
C ILE A 148 -3.94 -1.01 4.75
N ALA A 149 -5.10 -1.18 4.13
CA ALA A 149 -5.53 -0.34 3.02
C ALA A 149 -6.79 0.43 3.42
N GLN A 150 -6.72 1.76 3.32
CA GLN A 150 -7.89 2.61 3.44
C GLN A 150 -8.44 2.90 2.05
N VAL A 151 -9.70 2.56 1.82
CA VAL A 151 -10.36 2.67 0.52
C VAL A 151 -11.68 3.42 0.68
N ASP A 152 -11.87 4.45 -0.14
CA ASP A 152 -13.15 5.17 -0.23
C ASP A 152 -14.28 4.20 -0.58
N LEU A 153 -15.43 4.28 0.11
CA LEU A 153 -16.57 3.38 -0.12
C LEU A 153 -17.11 3.44 -1.55
N GLU A 154 -16.94 4.57 -2.25
CA GLU A 154 -17.33 4.71 -3.66
C GLU A 154 -16.34 4.02 -4.61
N ASN A 155 -15.13 3.71 -4.16
CA ASN A 155 -14.11 3.04 -4.96
C ASN A 155 -14.29 1.52 -4.97
N VAL A 156 -15.39 1.08 -5.59
CA VAL A 156 -15.76 -0.33 -5.74
C VAL A 156 -14.65 -1.17 -6.38
N GLY A 157 -13.85 -0.57 -7.27
CA GLY A 157 -12.73 -1.24 -7.92
C GLY A 157 -11.67 -1.69 -6.92
N SER A 158 -11.21 -0.78 -6.06
CA SER A 158 -10.22 -1.08 -5.02
C SER A 158 -10.80 -1.98 -3.91
N MET A 159 -12.07 -1.80 -3.54
CA MET A 159 -12.76 -2.70 -2.58
C MET A 159 -12.70 -4.16 -3.04
N ARG A 160 -13.05 -4.42 -4.31
CA ARG A 160 -12.97 -5.77 -4.90
C ARG A 160 -11.54 -6.30 -4.98
N VAL A 161 -10.55 -5.44 -5.17
CA VAL A 161 -9.15 -5.86 -5.17
C VAL A 161 -8.74 -6.29 -3.76
N CYS A 162 -9.11 -5.54 -2.72
CA CYS A 162 -8.83 -5.90 -1.34
C CYS A 162 -9.42 -7.27 -0.98
N GLU A 163 -10.70 -7.50 -1.31
CA GLU A 163 -11.35 -8.80 -1.13
C GLU A 163 -10.60 -9.94 -1.82
N LYS A 164 -10.30 -9.77 -3.12
CA LYS A 164 -9.63 -10.81 -3.93
C LYS A 164 -8.21 -11.13 -3.46
N CYS A 165 -7.53 -10.17 -2.84
CA CYS A 165 -6.18 -10.34 -2.32
C CYS A 165 -6.16 -10.84 -0.87
N GLY A 166 -7.30 -11.29 -0.33
CA GLY A 166 -7.38 -11.85 1.03
C GLY A 166 -7.43 -10.79 2.14
N GLY A 167 -7.70 -9.53 1.78
CA GLY A 167 -7.92 -8.48 2.77
C GLY A 167 -9.22 -8.73 3.54
N ARG A 168 -9.21 -8.47 4.84
CA ARG A 168 -10.42 -8.47 5.68
C ARG A 168 -10.85 -7.03 5.96
N LEU A 169 -12.13 -6.73 5.77
CA LEU A 169 -12.69 -5.45 6.21
C LEU A 169 -12.76 -5.44 7.74
N VAL A 170 -12.07 -4.49 8.38
CA VAL A 170 -11.99 -4.39 9.85
C VAL A 170 -12.76 -3.21 10.41
N ALA A 171 -12.92 -2.14 9.64
CA ALA A 171 -13.67 -0.96 10.07
C ALA A 171 -14.19 -0.17 8.87
N VAL A 172 -15.20 0.67 9.13
CA VAL A 172 -15.61 1.76 8.24
C VAL A 172 -15.60 3.02 9.07
N GLU A 173 -14.68 3.93 8.74
CA GLU A 173 -14.58 5.25 9.37
C GLU A 173 -15.41 6.24 8.57
N LYS A 174 -16.37 6.90 9.23
CA LYS A 174 -17.24 7.89 8.59
C LYS A 174 -16.61 9.27 8.63
N GLU A 175 -16.79 10.03 7.55
CA GLU A 175 -16.38 11.43 7.41
C GLU A 175 -14.94 11.70 7.88
N CYS A 176 -14.02 10.74 7.68
CA CYS A 176 -12.70 10.78 8.31
C CYS A 176 -11.62 11.42 7.44
N ILE A 177 -11.85 11.58 6.14
CA ILE A 177 -10.85 12.16 5.23
C ILE A 177 -11.40 13.32 4.39
N LYS A 178 -10.62 14.41 4.36
CA LYS A 178 -10.83 15.54 3.46
C LYS A 178 -9.99 15.35 2.20
N VAL A 179 -10.61 14.94 1.11
CA VAL A 179 -9.93 14.88 -0.19
C VAL A 179 -10.08 16.23 -0.89
N TRP A 180 -8.98 16.85 -1.29
CA TRP A 180 -8.98 18.19 -1.91
C TRP A 180 -9.92 18.34 -3.12
N ARG A 181 -10.21 17.23 -3.83
CA ARG A 181 -11.10 17.20 -4.99
C ARG A 181 -12.59 17.27 -4.63
N PHE A 182 -12.96 16.95 -3.39
CA PHE A 182 -14.35 16.87 -2.95
C PHE A 182 -14.64 17.90 -1.86
N ALA A 183 -15.81 18.51 -1.93
CA ALA A 183 -16.27 19.50 -0.93
C ALA A 183 -16.65 18.84 0.40
N GLU A 184 -16.97 17.56 0.39
CA GLU A 184 -17.41 16.80 1.55
C GLU A 184 -16.27 15.98 2.16
N MET A 185 -16.42 15.62 3.43
CA MET A 185 -15.61 14.58 4.06
C MET A 185 -16.06 13.22 3.50
N ARG A 186 -15.14 12.26 3.42
CA ARG A 186 -15.39 10.96 2.80
C ARG A 186 -15.26 9.84 3.81
N ASP A 187 -16.07 8.82 3.63
CA ASP A 187 -16.02 7.59 4.40
C ASP A 187 -14.94 6.65 3.84
N MET A 188 -14.22 5.97 4.73
CA MET A 188 -13.14 5.05 4.37
C MET A 188 -13.38 3.67 4.97
N ALA A 189 -13.39 2.66 4.12
CA ALA A 189 -13.25 1.27 4.52
C ALA A 189 -11.79 0.96 4.83
N VAL A 190 -11.56 0.35 6.00
CA VAL A 190 -10.23 -0.08 6.46
C VAL A 190 -10.11 -1.59 6.25
N TRP A 191 -9.22 -1.98 5.36
CA TRP A 191 -8.92 -3.37 5.04
C TRP A 191 -7.59 -3.79 5.66
N ARG A 192 -7.54 -5.00 6.22
CA ARG A 192 -6.36 -5.57 6.85
C ARG A 192 -5.86 -6.78 6.06
N PHE A 193 -4.56 -6.82 5.79
CA PHE A 193 -3.84 -7.94 5.20
C PHE A 193 -2.84 -8.47 6.22
N ASP A 194 -3.11 -9.65 6.78
CA ASP A 194 -2.22 -10.25 7.77
C ASP A 194 -0.99 -10.88 7.12
N LYS A 195 0.10 -10.88 7.88
CA LYS A 195 1.22 -11.78 7.64
C LYS A 195 0.68 -13.22 7.69
N PRO A 196 0.97 -14.06 6.67
CA PRO A 196 0.64 -15.48 6.73
C PRO A 196 1.22 -16.09 8.01
N SER A 197 0.40 -16.79 8.79
CA SER A 197 0.91 -17.56 9.92
C SER A 197 1.78 -18.69 9.39
N ASP A 198 2.94 -18.92 9.99
CA ASP A 198 3.85 -20.06 9.71
C ASP A 198 3.24 -21.41 10.12
N SER A 199 1.92 -21.59 10.02
CA SER A 199 1.27 -22.87 10.25
C SER A 199 1.68 -23.81 9.12
N VAL A 200 2.80 -24.48 9.35
CA VAL A 200 3.27 -25.66 8.64
C VAL A 200 2.08 -26.55 8.36
N SER A 201 1.88 -26.86 7.09
CA SER A 201 1.02 -27.94 6.61
C SER A 201 1.51 -29.27 7.19
N SER A 202 1.24 -29.54 8.48
CA SER A 202 1.29 -30.88 9.06
C SER A 202 -0.04 -31.56 8.81
N GLN A 203 -0.29 -31.90 7.54
CA GLN A 203 -1.22 -32.96 7.16
C GLN A 203 -0.96 -33.32 5.69
N ALA A 204 -0.05 -34.28 5.50
CA ALA A 204 -0.03 -35.21 4.37
C ALA A 204 0.62 -36.50 4.87
#